data_AF-A0A089L1W4-F1
#
_entry.id   AF-A0A089L1W4-F1
#
_cell.length_a   1.000
_cell.length_b   1.000
_cell.length_c   1.000
_cell.angle_alpha   90.00
_cell.angle_beta   90.00
_cell.angle_gamma   90.00
#
_symmetry.space_group_name_H-M   'P 1'
#
loop_
_entity.id
_entity.type
_entity.pdbx_description
1 polymer ?
#
loop_
_entity_poly.entity_id
_entity_poly.type
_entity_poly.pdbx_seq_one_letter_code
_entity_poly.pdbx_strand_id
1 'polypeptide(L)'
;MSDYTVGPLFSSPVITRHPANPILSPGNVPYGPAMVFNAGVAKFKGKYVMVFRNDYGDERKGIVAPHHTTNLGLAFSEDGIKWEVQPQPCWSWHDEEVIRVYDPRLTVIGEQCYMCFAVDTKHGLRGGIAVTEDFRSFEVLSLSLPDNRNMVLFPETIGGRYVRLERPMPVYSRGGRDRFDMWMSDSPDLKYWGNSRLLLAVEDVAYANDKVGPGAPPVKTDKGWLTLFHAVDLDRSRGKNGWEDSWKKRYTTGIMLLDLEDPSRIIGRAAAPLLAPEADYETAGGFRNDVIFPGGMILEDSGEVKIYYGAADTVECLATAHVDDLLRLCIEGAVK
;
A
#
# COMPACT_ATOMS: atom_id res chain seq x y z
N MET A 1 -12.25 11.48 -24.91
CA MET A 1 -11.11 10.53 -24.80
C MET A 1 -11.64 9.32 -24.05
N SER A 2 -11.64 8.17 -24.71
CA SER A 2 -12.55 7.05 -24.48
C SER A 2 -12.52 6.47 -23.07
N ASP A 3 -13.70 6.21 -22.53
CA ASP A 3 -13.94 5.23 -21.46
C ASP A 3 -13.58 3.85 -21.99
N TYR A 4 -12.29 3.58 -22.16
CA TYR A 4 -11.82 2.26 -22.58
C TYR A 4 -11.84 1.35 -21.37
N THR A 5 -12.41 0.17 -21.53
CA THR A 5 -12.38 -0.88 -20.52
C THR A 5 -11.05 -1.61 -20.61
N VAL A 6 -10.37 -1.75 -19.47
CA VAL A 6 -9.20 -2.63 -19.37
C VAL A 6 -9.71 -4.07 -19.38
N GLY A 7 -9.15 -4.88 -20.28
CA GLY A 7 -9.55 -6.28 -20.46
C GLY A 7 -9.22 -7.19 -19.25
N PRO A 8 -9.27 -8.51 -19.43
CA PRO A 8 -8.78 -9.47 -18.44
C PRO A 8 -7.33 -9.18 -18.03
N LEU A 9 -7.05 -9.32 -16.74
CA LEU A 9 -5.71 -9.16 -16.16
C LEU A 9 -5.42 -10.43 -15.34
N PHE A 10 -4.16 -10.85 -15.36
CA PHE A 10 -3.68 -12.05 -14.68
C PHE A 10 -2.41 -11.74 -13.92
N SER A 11 -2.14 -12.51 -12.87
CA SER A 11 -0.88 -12.37 -12.13
C SER A 11 0.30 -12.88 -12.97
N SER A 12 1.47 -12.34 -12.70
CA SER A 12 2.71 -12.84 -13.31
C SER A 12 2.97 -14.28 -12.83
N PRO A 13 3.41 -15.20 -13.72
CA PRO A 13 3.67 -16.59 -13.34
C PRO A 13 4.83 -16.77 -12.36
N VAL A 14 5.65 -15.74 -12.14
CA VAL A 14 6.77 -15.80 -11.18
C VAL A 14 6.32 -15.58 -9.74
N ILE A 15 5.08 -15.13 -9.52
CA ILE A 15 4.52 -14.87 -8.20
C ILE A 15 3.76 -16.09 -7.71
N THR A 16 4.05 -16.49 -6.47
CA THR A 16 3.35 -17.56 -5.77
C THR A 16 2.58 -17.00 -4.58
N ARG A 17 1.25 -17.12 -4.60
CA ARG A 17 0.42 -16.82 -3.42
C ARG A 17 0.73 -17.84 -2.32
N HIS A 18 0.88 -17.38 -1.10
CA HIS A 18 1.15 -18.27 0.02
C HIS A 18 -0.06 -19.19 0.29
N PRO A 19 0.14 -20.51 0.48
CA PRO A 19 -0.97 -21.46 0.64
C PRO A 19 -1.77 -21.27 1.93
N ALA A 20 -1.21 -20.56 2.91
CA ALA A 20 -1.92 -20.21 4.15
C ALA A 20 -2.74 -18.92 4.05
N ASN A 21 -2.87 -18.32 2.85
CA ASN A 21 -3.69 -17.11 2.70
C ASN A 21 -5.17 -17.39 3.02
N PRO A 22 -5.87 -16.43 3.67
CA PRO A 22 -5.31 -15.19 4.24
C PRO A 22 -4.46 -15.45 5.49
N ILE A 23 -3.30 -14.78 5.58
CA ILE A 23 -2.37 -14.92 6.73
C ILE A 23 -2.83 -14.14 7.96
N LEU A 24 -3.75 -13.18 7.77
CA LEU A 24 -4.47 -12.53 8.86
C LEU A 24 -5.91 -12.26 8.42
N SER A 25 -6.87 -12.68 9.25
CA SER A 25 -8.30 -12.51 9.04
C SER A 25 -8.96 -11.92 10.29
N PRO A 26 -10.18 -11.36 10.20
CA PRO A 26 -10.84 -10.74 11.35
C PRO A 26 -10.95 -11.67 12.57
N GLY A 27 -11.17 -12.97 12.35
CA GLY A 27 -11.26 -13.97 13.41
C GLY A 27 -9.96 -14.21 14.19
N ASN A 28 -8.81 -13.73 13.69
CA ASN A 28 -7.53 -13.81 14.40
C ASN A 28 -7.31 -12.65 15.38
N VAL A 29 -8.15 -11.60 15.34
CA VAL A 29 -7.91 -10.37 16.08
C VAL A 29 -8.82 -10.30 17.32
N PRO A 30 -8.25 -10.20 18.53
CA PRO A 30 -9.00 -10.41 19.79
C PRO A 30 -10.01 -9.31 20.13
N TYR A 31 -9.89 -8.12 19.52
CA TYR A 31 -10.83 -7.01 19.69
C TYR A 31 -11.94 -6.99 18.63
N GLY A 32 -12.03 -7.99 17.77
CA GLY A 32 -13.20 -8.27 16.93
C GLY A 32 -13.48 -7.25 15.80
N PRO A 33 -12.54 -7.00 14.87
CA PRO A 33 -12.84 -6.29 13.62
C PRO A 33 -13.88 -6.99 12.76
N ALA A 34 -14.43 -6.24 11.81
CA ALA A 34 -15.00 -6.81 10.60
C ALA A 34 -13.96 -6.96 9.47
N MET A 35 -12.91 -6.14 9.47
CA MET A 35 -11.90 -6.12 8.39
C MET A 35 -10.50 -5.83 8.97
N VAL A 36 -9.48 -6.54 8.46
CA VAL A 36 -8.06 -6.42 8.82
C VAL A 36 -7.19 -6.44 7.57
N PHE A 37 -6.72 -5.28 7.12
CA PHE A 37 -6.13 -5.15 5.78
C PHE A 37 -5.20 -3.94 5.68
N ASN A 38 -4.64 -3.73 4.48
CA ASN A 38 -3.78 -2.59 4.13
C ASN A 38 -2.60 -2.42 5.10
N ALA A 39 -1.97 -3.53 5.49
CA ALA A 39 -0.95 -3.51 6.51
C ALA A 39 0.41 -2.99 6.02
N GLY A 40 1.09 -2.24 6.86
CA GLY A 40 2.51 -1.96 6.73
C GLY A 40 3.31 -3.06 7.44
N VAL A 41 4.29 -3.64 6.76
CA VAL A 41 5.12 -4.74 7.30
C VAL A 41 6.60 -4.41 7.12
N ALA A 42 7.39 -4.61 8.18
CA ALA A 42 8.84 -4.43 8.17
C ALA A 42 9.54 -5.43 9.09
N LYS A 43 10.87 -5.54 8.97
CA LYS A 43 11.71 -6.14 10.01
C LYS A 43 12.23 -5.04 10.93
N PHE A 44 11.95 -5.13 12.22
CA PHE A 44 12.41 -4.17 13.22
C PHE A 44 12.88 -4.90 14.48
N LYS A 45 14.07 -4.55 14.97
CA LYS A 45 14.70 -5.17 16.15
C LYS A 45 14.73 -6.72 16.08
N GLY A 46 15.02 -7.26 14.89
CA GLY A 46 15.18 -8.69 14.64
C GLY A 46 13.88 -9.49 14.45
N LYS A 47 12.71 -8.85 14.45
CA LYS A 47 11.42 -9.51 14.22
C LYS A 47 10.64 -8.89 13.08
N TYR A 48 9.71 -9.64 12.49
CA TYR A 48 8.70 -9.05 11.65
C TYR A 48 7.68 -8.32 12.51
N VAL A 49 7.31 -7.13 12.07
CA VAL A 49 6.25 -6.33 12.67
C VAL A 49 5.25 -5.94 11.58
N MET A 50 3.96 -6.06 11.92
CA MET A 50 2.85 -5.67 11.08
C MET A 50 2.01 -4.66 11.84
N VAL A 51 1.77 -3.50 11.23
CA VAL A 51 0.71 -2.58 11.66
C VAL A 51 -0.38 -2.61 10.60
N PHE A 52 -1.59 -2.98 10.96
CA PHE A 52 -2.70 -3.21 10.03
C PHE A 52 -3.87 -2.28 10.30
N ARG A 53 -4.62 -1.90 9.26
CA ARG A 53 -5.87 -1.17 9.43
C ARG A 53 -6.94 -2.12 9.98
N ASN A 54 -7.60 -1.67 11.04
CA ASN A 54 -8.71 -2.35 11.67
C ASN A 54 -9.97 -1.50 11.55
N ASP A 55 -10.99 -2.05 10.88
CA ASP A 55 -12.32 -1.46 10.84
C ASP A 55 -13.31 -2.37 11.57
N TYR A 56 -14.07 -1.79 12.50
CA TYR A 56 -15.14 -2.50 13.21
C TYR A 56 -16.40 -2.61 12.36
N GLY A 57 -17.28 -3.55 12.71
CA GLY A 57 -18.52 -3.79 12.00
C GLY A 57 -19.07 -5.20 12.26
N ASP A 58 -19.80 -5.72 11.28
CA ASP A 58 -20.28 -7.11 11.24
C ASP A 58 -20.09 -7.64 9.82
N GLU A 59 -19.02 -8.42 9.64
CA GLU A 59 -18.63 -9.08 8.39
C GLU A 59 -19.80 -9.87 7.78
N ARG A 60 -20.51 -10.64 8.61
CA ARG A 60 -21.60 -11.55 8.18
C ARG A 60 -22.81 -10.79 7.67
N LYS A 61 -23.02 -9.58 8.19
CA LYS A 61 -24.10 -8.68 7.75
C LYS A 61 -23.65 -7.66 6.71
N GLY A 62 -22.36 -7.61 6.37
CA GLY A 62 -21.80 -6.59 5.49
C GLY A 62 -21.92 -5.18 6.05
N ILE A 63 -21.84 -5.01 7.37
CA ILE A 63 -21.98 -3.71 8.04
C ILE A 63 -20.60 -3.21 8.46
N VAL A 64 -20.31 -1.94 8.18
CA VAL A 64 -19.10 -1.26 8.63
C VAL A 64 -19.49 -0.20 9.66
N ALA A 65 -18.78 -0.17 10.80
CA ALA A 65 -18.95 0.84 11.81
C ALA A 65 -18.48 2.23 11.30
N PRO A 66 -18.89 3.34 11.95
CA PRO A 66 -18.46 4.66 11.54
C PRO A 66 -16.93 4.80 11.45
N HIS A 67 -16.44 5.57 10.47
CA HIS A 67 -15.00 5.72 10.21
C HIS A 67 -14.18 6.21 11.40
N HIS A 68 -14.77 6.97 12.33
CA HIS A 68 -14.08 7.42 13.55
C HIS A 68 -13.71 6.28 14.50
N THR A 69 -14.22 5.07 14.26
CA THR A 69 -13.89 3.87 15.04
C THR A 69 -12.70 3.08 14.47
N THR A 70 -12.23 3.44 13.26
CA THR A 70 -11.03 2.85 12.65
C THR A 70 -9.82 3.06 13.56
N ASN A 71 -9.01 2.00 13.72
CA ASN A 71 -7.74 2.06 14.44
C ASN A 71 -6.69 1.21 13.71
N LEU A 72 -5.47 1.22 14.24
CA LEU A 72 -4.37 0.40 13.78
C LEU A 72 -4.06 -0.70 14.78
N GLY A 73 -4.12 -1.94 14.30
CA GLY A 73 -3.68 -3.12 15.04
C GLY A 73 -2.19 -3.38 14.88
N LEU A 74 -1.63 -4.16 15.80
CA LEU A 74 -0.23 -4.54 15.83
C LEU A 74 -0.10 -6.05 15.94
N ALA A 75 0.80 -6.63 15.16
CA ALA A 75 1.18 -8.02 15.28
C ALA A 75 2.69 -8.21 15.08
N PHE A 76 3.24 -9.23 15.72
CA PHE A 76 4.64 -9.64 15.58
C PHE A 76 4.74 -11.05 15.02
N SER A 77 5.83 -11.34 14.33
CA SER A 77 6.10 -12.67 13.81
C SER A 77 7.60 -12.96 13.77
N GLU A 78 7.96 -14.23 13.98
CA GLU A 78 9.33 -14.73 13.81
C GLU A 78 9.60 -15.13 12.36
N ASP A 79 8.58 -15.57 11.61
CA ASP A 79 8.71 -16.08 10.23
C ASP A 79 8.05 -15.20 9.16
N GLY A 80 7.27 -14.20 9.57
CA GLY A 80 6.49 -13.33 8.68
C GLY A 80 5.21 -13.98 8.16
N ILE A 81 4.84 -15.18 8.63
CA ILE A 81 3.68 -15.93 8.16
C ILE A 81 2.67 -16.11 9.30
N LYS A 82 3.15 -16.53 10.47
CA LYS A 82 2.32 -16.71 11.68
C LYS A 82 2.42 -15.48 12.55
N TRP A 83 1.29 -14.81 12.76
CA TRP A 83 1.24 -13.51 13.43
C TRP A 83 0.66 -13.63 14.84
N GLU A 84 1.40 -13.13 15.82
CA GLU A 84 0.92 -12.89 17.18
C GLU A 84 0.31 -11.49 17.27
N VAL A 85 -1.02 -11.43 17.13
CA VAL A 85 -1.77 -10.18 17.23
C VAL A 85 -1.81 -9.70 18.68
N GLN A 86 -1.44 -8.45 18.89
CA GLN A 86 -1.46 -7.83 20.22
C GLN A 86 -2.91 -7.65 20.71
N PRO A 87 -3.15 -7.70 22.03
CA PRO A 87 -4.51 -7.74 22.59
C PRO A 87 -5.30 -6.44 22.43
N GLN A 88 -4.64 -5.34 22.06
CA GLN A 88 -5.25 -4.03 21.86
C GLN A 88 -4.65 -3.36 20.60
N PRO A 89 -5.39 -2.46 19.94
CA PRO A 89 -4.83 -1.60 18.90
C PRO A 89 -3.62 -0.81 19.40
N CYS A 90 -2.64 -0.58 18.52
CA CYS A 90 -1.46 0.23 18.85
C CYS A 90 -1.69 1.72 18.66
N TRP A 91 -2.62 2.11 17.78
CA TRP A 91 -2.90 3.53 17.55
C TRP A 91 -4.31 3.80 17.03
N SER A 92 -4.88 4.91 17.48
CA SER A 92 -6.09 5.54 16.94
C SER A 92 -5.99 7.03 17.16
N TRP A 93 -6.55 7.84 16.26
CA TRP A 93 -6.58 9.29 16.40
C TRP A 93 -7.93 9.82 15.92
N HIS A 94 -8.67 10.41 16.84
CA HIS A 94 -9.95 11.07 16.60
C HIS A 94 -10.08 12.26 17.56
N ASP A 95 -10.25 13.47 17.02
CA ASP A 95 -10.39 14.70 17.79
C ASP A 95 -11.34 15.69 17.07
N GLU A 96 -11.24 16.99 17.37
CA GLU A 96 -12.09 18.00 16.73
C GLU A 96 -11.88 18.10 15.21
N GLU A 97 -10.67 17.86 14.71
CA GLU A 97 -10.32 17.97 13.29
C GLU A 97 -10.17 16.61 12.62
N VAL A 98 -9.52 15.67 13.31
CA VAL A 98 -9.17 14.35 12.79
C VAL A 98 -10.32 13.37 12.99
N ILE A 99 -10.72 12.71 11.90
CA ILE A 99 -11.75 11.66 11.91
C ILE A 99 -11.10 10.31 12.22
N ARG A 100 -10.01 9.95 11.50
CA ARG A 100 -9.30 8.68 11.67
C ARG A 100 -7.90 8.69 11.07
N VAL A 101 -7.10 7.69 11.46
CA VAL A 101 -5.82 7.31 10.83
C VAL A 101 -5.89 5.88 10.29
N TYR A 102 -5.28 5.63 9.13
CA TYR A 102 -5.35 4.34 8.43
C TYR A 102 -4.24 4.19 7.37
N ASP A 103 -4.22 3.06 6.66
CA ASP A 103 -3.24 2.71 5.61
C ASP A 103 -1.77 2.90 6.02
N PRO A 104 -1.32 2.22 7.10
CA PRO A 104 0.05 2.29 7.58
C PRO A 104 1.06 1.75 6.53
N ARG A 105 2.27 2.31 6.53
CA ARG A 105 3.46 1.82 5.82
C ARG A 105 4.66 1.96 6.72
N LEU A 106 5.35 0.86 6.98
CA LEU A 106 6.47 0.83 7.91
C LEU A 106 7.79 0.88 7.17
N THR A 107 8.66 1.81 7.54
CA THR A 107 10.00 1.93 6.97
C THR A 107 11.00 2.12 8.09
N VAL A 108 12.02 1.26 8.14
CA VAL A 108 13.09 1.35 9.12
C VAL A 108 14.24 2.11 8.51
N ILE A 109 14.67 3.20 9.16
CA ILE A 109 15.83 4.00 8.75
C ILE A 109 16.73 4.13 9.97
N GLY A 110 17.93 3.57 9.89
CA GLY A 110 18.80 3.42 11.07
C GLY A 110 18.16 2.53 12.13
N GLU A 111 18.05 3.03 13.36
CA GLU A 111 17.49 2.29 14.50
C GLU A 111 16.01 2.61 14.79
N GLN A 112 15.40 3.50 13.99
CA GLN A 112 14.03 3.98 14.19
C GLN A 112 13.06 3.38 13.16
N CYS A 113 11.82 3.15 13.59
CA CYS A 113 10.74 2.77 12.70
C CYS A 113 9.87 3.99 12.41
N TYR A 114 9.76 4.33 11.14
CA TYR A 114 8.85 5.36 10.65
C TYR A 114 7.59 4.71 10.10
N MET A 115 6.46 5.38 10.30
CA MET A 115 5.19 4.99 9.74
C MET A 115 4.63 6.11 8.90
N CYS A 116 4.48 5.88 7.60
CA CYS A 116 3.59 6.69 6.78
C CYS A 116 2.14 6.22 6.96
N PHE A 117 1.20 7.14 6.96
CA PHE A 117 -0.23 6.84 7.17
C PHE A 117 -1.11 7.87 6.45
N ALA A 118 -2.38 7.52 6.24
CA ALA A 118 -3.41 8.45 5.80
C ALA A 118 -4.22 8.96 7.01
N VAL A 119 -4.68 10.20 6.91
CA VAL A 119 -5.53 10.87 7.90
C VAL A 119 -6.73 11.47 7.19
N ASP A 120 -7.94 11.06 7.59
CA ASP A 120 -9.14 11.76 7.17
C ASP A 120 -9.41 12.89 8.18
N THR A 121 -9.56 14.12 7.69
CA THR A 121 -9.96 15.27 8.52
C THR A 121 -11.25 15.88 8.01
N LYS A 122 -11.85 16.80 8.79
CA LYS A 122 -13.01 17.58 8.34
C LYS A 122 -12.72 18.47 7.13
N HIS A 123 -11.45 18.74 6.82
CA HIS A 123 -11.01 19.68 5.79
C HIS A 123 -10.15 19.03 4.68
N GLY A 124 -10.20 17.70 4.55
CA GLY A 124 -9.56 16.98 3.47
C GLY A 124 -8.64 15.87 3.95
N LEU A 125 -8.16 15.08 3.00
CA LEU A 125 -7.39 13.89 3.27
C LEU A 125 -5.89 14.21 3.25
N ARG A 126 -5.16 13.80 4.28
CA ARG A 126 -3.74 14.13 4.45
C ARG A 126 -2.89 12.87 4.58
N GLY A 127 -1.65 12.95 4.11
CA GLY A 127 -0.63 11.94 4.36
C GLY A 127 0.24 12.37 5.53
N GLY A 128 0.56 11.46 6.43
CA GLY A 128 1.38 11.71 7.60
C GLY A 128 2.61 10.82 7.67
N ILE A 129 3.61 11.29 8.43
CA ILE A 129 4.79 10.52 8.81
C ILE A 129 4.93 10.62 10.33
N ALA A 130 4.99 9.47 11.00
CA ALA A 130 5.25 9.36 12.42
C ALA A 130 6.48 8.49 12.66
N VAL A 131 7.11 8.66 13.83
CA VAL A 131 8.20 7.79 14.30
C VAL A 131 7.78 7.07 15.57
N THR A 132 8.26 5.84 15.74
CA THR A 132 8.06 5.04 16.93
C THR A 132 9.28 4.17 17.21
N GLU A 133 9.49 3.87 18.49
CA GLU A 133 10.55 2.95 18.95
C GLU A 133 9.96 1.67 19.57
N ASP A 134 8.67 1.66 19.89
CA ASP A 134 8.00 0.62 20.68
C ASP A 134 6.59 0.24 20.20
N PHE A 135 6.06 0.92 19.19
CA PHE A 135 4.68 0.79 18.69
C PHE A 135 3.60 1.01 19.76
N ARG A 136 3.91 1.77 20.82
CA ARG A 136 2.94 2.24 21.82
C ARG A 136 2.77 3.74 21.77
N SER A 137 3.83 4.44 21.39
CA SER A 137 3.83 5.89 21.18
C SER A 137 4.26 6.22 19.75
N PHE A 138 3.57 7.18 19.15
CA PHE A 138 3.84 7.66 17.80
C PHE A 138 3.99 9.18 17.83
N GLU A 139 5.18 9.68 17.51
CA GLU A 139 5.42 11.10 17.32
C GLU A 139 5.14 11.46 15.87
N VAL A 140 4.13 12.30 15.61
CA VAL A 140 3.82 12.76 14.25
C VAL A 140 4.80 13.87 13.85
N LEU A 141 5.66 13.57 12.87
CA LEU A 141 6.71 14.46 12.39
C LEU A 141 6.20 15.46 11.35
N SER A 142 5.34 15.00 10.44
CA SER A 142 4.75 15.85 9.41
C SER A 142 3.39 15.35 8.93
N LEU A 143 2.60 16.30 8.42
CA LEU A 143 1.34 16.06 7.72
C LEU A 143 1.34 16.90 6.43
N SER A 144 0.94 16.32 5.31
CA SER A 144 0.83 17.02 4.02
C SER A 144 -0.28 18.07 4.03
N LEU A 145 -0.33 18.90 2.99
CA LEU A 145 -1.57 19.58 2.63
C LEU A 145 -2.56 18.58 2.01
N PRO A 146 -3.87 18.81 2.16
CA PRO A 146 -4.88 18.00 1.48
C PRO A 146 -5.01 18.39 0.00
N ASP A 147 -5.38 17.49 -0.92
CA ASP A 147 -5.63 16.06 -0.70
C ASP A 147 -4.43 15.19 -1.11
N ASN A 148 -3.96 14.30 -0.22
CA ASN A 148 -2.80 13.43 -0.49
C ASN A 148 -2.77 12.18 0.41
N ARG A 149 -2.40 11.01 -0.13
CA ARG A 149 -2.24 9.74 0.61
C ARG A 149 -1.20 8.83 -0.05
N ASN A 150 -1.12 7.58 0.44
CA ASN A 150 -0.23 6.54 -0.09
C ASN A 150 1.24 6.94 0.01
N MET A 151 1.61 7.63 1.10
CA MET A 151 3.00 7.97 1.33
C MET A 151 3.80 6.72 1.68
N VAL A 152 4.98 6.59 1.09
CA VAL A 152 6.01 5.61 1.49
C VAL A 152 7.36 6.28 1.51
N LEU A 153 8.19 5.95 2.49
CA LEU A 153 9.57 6.40 2.58
C LEU A 153 10.50 5.41 1.88
N PHE A 154 11.58 5.93 1.31
CA PHE A 154 12.74 5.11 1.01
C PHE A 154 13.44 4.73 2.33
N PRO A 155 14.04 3.52 2.41
CA PRO A 155 14.60 2.99 3.66
C PRO A 155 15.97 3.59 4.04
N GLU A 156 16.46 4.56 3.28
CA GLU A 156 17.67 5.33 3.58
C GLU A 156 17.61 6.71 2.92
N THR A 157 18.54 7.59 3.28
CA THR A 157 18.70 8.86 2.58
C THR A 157 19.40 8.66 1.25
N ILE A 158 18.97 9.40 0.23
CA ILE A 158 19.53 9.37 -1.12
C ILE A 158 20.07 10.76 -1.42
N GLY A 159 21.36 10.87 -1.73
CA GLY A 159 22.03 12.17 -1.87
C GLY A 159 21.95 13.03 -0.60
N GLY A 160 21.92 12.40 0.58
CA GLY A 160 21.82 13.09 1.87
C GLY A 160 20.43 13.63 2.21
N ARG A 161 19.38 13.20 1.50
CA ARG A 161 17.99 13.62 1.75
C ARG A 161 17.08 12.42 1.95
N TYR A 162 16.07 12.59 2.80
CA TYR A 162 14.95 11.64 2.85
C TYR A 162 14.12 11.80 1.58
N VAL A 163 13.69 10.69 1.02
CA VAL A 163 12.83 10.67 -0.18
C VAL A 163 11.56 9.91 0.17
N ARG A 164 10.43 10.43 -0.33
CA ARG A 164 9.15 9.72 -0.26
C ARG A 164 8.48 9.66 -1.63
N LEU A 165 7.71 8.60 -1.84
CA LEU A 165 6.69 8.58 -2.87
C LEU A 165 5.35 8.96 -2.23
N GLU A 166 4.49 9.63 -2.97
CA GLU A 166 3.20 10.11 -2.50
C GLU A 166 2.20 10.25 -3.65
N ARG A 167 0.95 10.60 -3.31
CA ARG A 167 -0.14 10.54 -4.29
C ARG A 167 -1.17 11.65 -4.05
N PRO A 168 -0.89 12.89 -4.51
CA PRO A 168 -1.87 13.97 -4.54
C PRO A 168 -3.14 13.58 -5.30
N MET A 169 -4.29 14.15 -4.92
CA MET A 169 -5.59 13.79 -5.52
C MET A 169 -6.27 15.01 -6.21
N PRO A 170 -5.72 15.50 -7.34
CA PRO A 170 -6.17 16.73 -7.99
C PRO A 170 -7.47 16.58 -8.80
N VAL A 171 -8.59 16.19 -8.16
CA VAL A 171 -9.89 15.94 -8.81
C VAL A 171 -10.37 17.16 -9.61
N TYR A 172 -10.30 18.35 -9.01
CA TYR A 172 -10.80 19.59 -9.63
C TYR A 172 -10.06 19.91 -10.94
N SER A 173 -8.73 19.90 -10.92
CA SER A 173 -7.92 20.21 -12.10
C SER A 173 -7.81 19.04 -13.09
N ARG A 174 -8.24 17.82 -12.73
CA ARG A 174 -8.34 16.66 -13.63
C ARG A 174 -9.75 16.41 -14.15
N GLY A 175 -10.59 17.44 -14.18
CA GLY A 175 -11.91 17.40 -14.80
C GLY A 175 -12.93 16.58 -14.02
N GLY A 176 -12.85 16.61 -12.69
CA GLY A 176 -13.80 15.94 -11.80
C GLY A 176 -13.65 14.42 -11.77
N ARG A 177 -12.49 13.88 -12.15
CA ARG A 177 -12.24 12.44 -12.24
C ARG A 177 -11.10 12.02 -11.32
N ASP A 178 -11.20 10.79 -10.83
CA ASP A 178 -10.09 10.08 -10.23
C ASP A 178 -9.07 9.84 -11.36
N ARG A 179 -8.01 10.64 -11.34
CA ARG A 179 -6.85 10.62 -12.24
C ARG A 179 -5.64 11.01 -11.42
N PHE A 180 -5.30 10.10 -10.51
CA PHE A 180 -4.30 10.37 -9.49
C PHE A 180 -3.03 9.62 -9.84
N ASP A 181 -1.94 10.38 -9.97
CA ASP A 181 -0.63 9.89 -10.37
C ASP A 181 0.30 9.73 -9.16
N MET A 182 1.39 9.02 -9.36
CA MET A 182 2.45 8.91 -8.36
C MET A 182 3.42 10.08 -8.48
N TRP A 183 3.69 10.71 -7.33
CA TRP A 183 4.66 11.80 -7.19
C TRP A 183 5.75 11.39 -6.22
N MET A 184 6.84 12.14 -6.21
CA MET A 184 7.91 12.02 -5.23
C MET A 184 8.30 13.38 -4.70
N SER A 185 8.81 13.42 -3.46
CA SER A 185 9.37 14.62 -2.82
C SER A 185 10.58 14.25 -1.99
N ASP A 186 11.43 15.25 -1.69
CA ASP A 186 12.54 15.09 -0.76
C ASP A 186 12.43 16.01 0.45
N SER A 187 13.16 15.67 1.50
CA SER A 187 13.23 16.42 2.75
C SER A 187 14.62 16.31 3.38
N PRO A 188 15.13 17.39 3.99
CA PRO A 188 16.35 17.32 4.79
C PRO A 188 16.13 16.69 6.17
N ASP A 189 14.89 16.62 6.67
CA ASP A 189 14.63 16.38 8.11
C ASP A 189 13.30 15.66 8.42
N LEU A 190 12.63 15.08 7.42
CA LEU A 190 11.31 14.44 7.52
C LEU A 190 10.14 15.37 7.88
N LYS A 191 10.41 16.68 8.07
CA LYS A 191 9.42 17.68 8.46
C LYS A 191 9.08 18.62 7.30
N TYR A 192 10.09 19.18 6.65
CA TYR A 192 9.90 20.09 5.52
C TYR A 192 10.12 19.33 4.22
N TRP A 193 9.04 19.18 3.45
CA TRP A 193 9.03 18.43 2.19
C TRP A 193 8.88 19.38 1.01
N GLY A 194 9.63 19.13 -0.06
CA GLY A 194 9.61 19.93 -1.28
C GLY A 194 10.22 19.20 -2.47
N ASN A 195 10.64 19.97 -3.49
CA ASN A 195 11.18 19.46 -4.75
C ASN A 195 10.30 18.37 -5.38
N SER A 196 8.99 18.55 -5.25
CA SER A 196 8.01 17.56 -5.67
C SER A 196 7.96 17.44 -7.18
N ARG A 197 7.95 16.21 -7.70
CA ARG A 197 7.87 15.93 -9.14
C ARG A 197 7.03 14.70 -9.44
N LEU A 198 6.38 14.69 -10.60
CA LEU A 198 5.66 13.54 -11.13
C LEU A 198 6.66 12.39 -11.37
N LEU A 199 6.30 11.19 -10.96
CA LEU A 199 7.10 9.98 -11.17
C LEU A 199 6.44 9.03 -12.19
N LEU A 200 5.17 8.69 -11.98
CA LEU A 200 4.43 7.75 -12.83
C LEU A 200 3.00 8.25 -13.04
N ALA A 201 2.63 8.52 -14.29
CA ALA A 201 1.27 8.92 -14.64
C ALA A 201 0.37 7.69 -14.86
N VAL A 202 -0.93 7.85 -14.64
CA VAL A 202 -1.93 6.81 -14.96
C VAL A 202 -1.84 6.38 -16.42
N GLU A 203 -1.62 7.35 -17.31
CA GLU A 203 -1.55 7.17 -18.76
C GLU A 203 -0.37 6.28 -19.20
N ASP A 204 0.66 6.14 -18.37
CA ASP A 204 1.83 5.29 -18.65
C ASP A 204 1.56 3.82 -18.32
N VAL A 205 0.47 3.50 -17.62
CA VAL A 205 0.16 2.15 -17.13
C VAL A 205 -1.01 1.56 -17.92
N ALA A 206 -0.70 0.65 -18.86
CA ALA A 206 -1.69 0.06 -19.78
C ALA A 206 -2.86 -0.68 -19.10
N TYR A 207 -2.68 -1.08 -17.84
CA TYR A 207 -3.69 -1.73 -17.00
C TYR A 207 -4.30 -0.80 -15.94
N ALA A 208 -4.19 0.52 -16.12
CA ALA A 208 -4.84 1.52 -15.28
C ALA A 208 -5.56 2.57 -16.13
N ASN A 209 -6.79 2.91 -15.77
CA ASN A 209 -7.53 4.01 -16.38
C ASN A 209 -8.16 4.97 -15.35
N ASP A 210 -7.95 4.75 -14.05
CA ASP A 210 -8.49 5.55 -12.95
C ASP A 210 -7.35 6.18 -12.16
N LYS A 211 -6.48 5.38 -11.54
CA LYS A 211 -5.40 5.90 -10.70
C LYS A 211 -4.25 4.92 -10.52
N VAL A 212 -3.11 5.46 -10.15
CA VAL A 212 -1.96 4.73 -9.64
C VAL A 212 -1.54 5.31 -8.29
N GLY A 213 -0.72 4.58 -7.55
CA GLY A 213 -0.13 5.11 -6.33
C GLY A 213 0.86 4.15 -5.68
N PRO A 214 1.70 4.66 -4.77
CA PRO A 214 2.70 3.83 -4.12
C PRO A 214 2.08 2.67 -3.34
N GLY A 215 2.80 1.55 -3.36
CA GLY A 215 2.46 0.33 -2.63
C GLY A 215 3.22 0.26 -1.31
N ALA A 216 4.12 -0.71 -1.20
CA ALA A 216 5.05 -0.87 -0.10
C ALA A 216 6.26 0.07 -0.25
N PRO A 217 7.03 0.31 0.84
CA PRO A 217 8.34 0.95 0.75
C PRO A 217 9.26 0.27 -0.28
N PRO A 218 10.04 1.03 -1.07
CA PRO A 218 10.99 0.45 -2.01
C PRO A 218 12.05 -0.42 -1.34
N VAL A 219 12.48 -1.47 -2.04
CA VAL A 219 13.58 -2.35 -1.63
C VAL A 219 14.81 -2.04 -2.47
N LYS A 220 15.95 -1.83 -1.81
CA LYS A 220 17.23 -1.65 -2.48
C LYS A 220 17.71 -2.97 -3.07
N THR A 221 18.16 -2.93 -4.33
CA THR A 221 18.82 -4.05 -5.01
C THR A 221 20.13 -3.55 -5.66
N ASP A 222 20.92 -4.46 -6.22
CA ASP A 222 22.11 -4.08 -7.00
C ASP A 222 21.78 -3.40 -8.34
N LYS A 223 20.52 -3.48 -8.80
CA LYS A 223 20.06 -2.89 -10.06
C LYS A 223 19.26 -1.60 -9.91
N GLY A 224 18.82 -1.25 -8.70
CA GLY A 224 17.85 -0.18 -8.49
C GLY A 224 16.99 -0.36 -7.25
N TRP A 225 16.09 0.59 -7.04
CA TRP A 225 15.02 0.52 -6.05
C TRP A 225 13.83 -0.24 -6.64
N LEU A 226 13.69 -1.51 -6.26
CA LEU A 226 12.53 -2.31 -6.62
C LEU A 226 11.31 -1.75 -5.89
N THR A 227 10.29 -1.33 -6.64
CA THR A 227 9.18 -0.54 -6.12
C THR A 227 7.85 -1.08 -6.60
N LEU A 228 6.95 -1.37 -5.65
CA LEU A 228 5.57 -1.76 -5.93
C LEU A 228 4.67 -0.54 -6.02
N PHE A 229 3.67 -0.62 -6.89
CA PHE A 229 2.61 0.37 -6.99
C PHE A 229 1.27 -0.33 -7.19
N HIS A 230 0.18 0.27 -6.72
CA HIS A 230 -1.15 -0.17 -7.09
C HIS A 230 -1.59 0.53 -8.37
N ALA A 231 -2.30 -0.19 -9.22
CA ALA A 231 -2.86 0.27 -10.49
C ALA A 231 -4.34 -0.06 -10.53
N VAL A 232 -5.16 0.92 -10.92
CA VAL A 232 -6.62 0.82 -10.82
C VAL A 232 -7.26 1.05 -12.16
N ASP A 233 -8.12 0.11 -12.55
CA ASP A 233 -9.07 0.29 -13.63
C ASP A 233 -10.49 0.43 -13.09
N LEU A 234 -11.22 1.40 -13.64
CA LEU A 234 -12.63 1.63 -13.47
C LEU A 234 -13.35 1.09 -14.71
N ASP A 235 -14.32 0.21 -14.47
CA ASP A 235 -15.26 -0.24 -15.49
C ASP A 235 -16.68 0.05 -15.01
N ARG A 236 -17.32 1.05 -15.63
CA ARG A 236 -18.66 1.50 -15.24
C ARG A 236 -19.74 0.44 -15.45
N SER A 237 -19.47 -0.59 -16.26
CA SER A 237 -20.38 -1.72 -16.50
C SER A 237 -20.38 -2.74 -15.36
N ARG A 238 -19.36 -2.74 -14.48
CA ARG A 238 -19.34 -3.60 -13.29
C ARG A 238 -20.49 -3.23 -12.34
N GLY A 239 -21.16 -4.26 -11.83
CA GLY A 239 -22.24 -4.16 -10.86
C GLY A 239 -21.74 -3.99 -9.43
N LYS A 240 -22.56 -4.36 -8.44
CA LYS A 240 -22.12 -4.47 -7.04
C LYS A 240 -21.08 -5.59 -6.95
N ASN A 241 -19.92 -5.29 -6.37
CA ASN A 241 -18.79 -6.21 -6.28
C ASN A 241 -18.14 -6.17 -4.88
N GLY A 242 -18.83 -6.77 -3.91
CA GLY A 242 -18.50 -6.72 -2.49
C GLY A 242 -19.72 -6.35 -1.65
N TRP A 243 -19.51 -6.10 -0.35
CA TRP A 243 -20.60 -5.68 0.54
C TRP A 243 -21.01 -4.22 0.34
N GLU A 244 -20.07 -3.35 -0.08
CA GLU A 244 -20.35 -1.93 -0.37
C GLU A 244 -21.39 -1.79 -1.50
N ASP A 245 -22.20 -0.73 -1.44
CA ASP A 245 -23.32 -0.52 -2.37
C ASP A 245 -22.90 -0.42 -3.84
N SER A 246 -21.71 0.13 -4.13
CA SER A 246 -21.22 0.24 -5.50
C SER A 246 -19.69 0.19 -5.54
N TRP A 247 -19.16 -0.92 -6.08
CA TRP A 247 -17.73 -1.07 -6.33
C TRP A 247 -17.47 -1.46 -7.79
N LYS A 248 -16.87 -0.55 -8.55
CA LYS A 248 -16.67 -0.69 -10.00
C LYS A 248 -15.20 -0.71 -10.42
N LYS A 249 -14.31 -0.76 -9.43
CA LYS A 249 -12.87 -0.65 -9.63
C LYS A 249 -12.24 -2.02 -9.44
N ARG A 250 -11.13 -2.25 -10.11
CA ARG A 250 -10.25 -3.38 -9.85
C ARG A 250 -8.87 -2.84 -9.54
N TYR A 251 -8.27 -3.33 -8.46
CA TYR A 251 -6.92 -2.95 -8.05
C TYR A 251 -5.98 -4.11 -8.31
N THR A 252 -4.88 -3.80 -8.97
CA THR A 252 -3.77 -4.71 -9.23
C THR A 252 -2.48 -4.14 -8.67
N THR A 253 -1.47 -4.99 -8.50
CA THR A 253 -0.12 -4.57 -8.14
C THR A 253 0.75 -4.56 -9.39
N GLY A 254 1.39 -3.43 -9.67
CA GLY A 254 2.49 -3.30 -10.62
C GLY A 254 3.85 -3.26 -9.91
N ILE A 255 4.91 -3.42 -10.69
CA ILE A 255 6.29 -3.35 -10.22
C ILE A 255 7.17 -2.55 -11.18
N MET A 256 8.06 -1.74 -10.61
CA MET A 256 9.02 -0.93 -11.33
C MET A 256 10.38 -0.92 -10.63
N LEU A 257 11.39 -0.44 -11.34
CA LEU A 257 12.76 -0.28 -10.87
C LEU A 257 13.14 1.20 -11.04
N LEU A 258 13.51 1.86 -9.94
CA LEU A 258 14.01 3.23 -9.95
C LEU A 258 15.54 3.23 -9.84
N ASP A 259 16.19 4.22 -10.44
CA ASP A 259 17.66 4.39 -10.37
C ASP A 259 18.13 4.61 -8.92
N LEU A 260 19.26 3.98 -8.54
CA LEU A 260 19.77 4.02 -7.16
C LEU A 260 20.15 5.43 -6.71
N GLU A 261 20.75 6.22 -7.60
CA GLU A 261 21.30 7.54 -7.29
C GLU A 261 20.27 8.64 -7.54
N ASP A 262 19.41 8.47 -8.55
CA ASP A 262 18.31 9.37 -8.87
C ASP A 262 16.96 8.63 -8.95
N PRO A 263 16.27 8.41 -7.82
CA PRO A 263 15.01 7.66 -7.76
C PRO A 263 13.85 8.31 -8.54
N SER A 264 14.06 9.49 -9.14
CA SER A 264 13.09 10.07 -10.08
C SER A 264 13.09 9.42 -11.46
N ARG A 265 14.09 8.59 -11.75
CA ARG A 265 14.24 7.91 -13.02
C ARG A 265 13.74 6.47 -12.91
N ILE A 266 12.62 6.19 -13.57
CA ILE A 266 12.17 4.81 -13.79
C ILE A 266 13.09 4.19 -14.85
N ILE A 267 13.88 3.20 -14.45
CA ILE A 267 14.85 2.50 -15.31
C ILE A 267 14.35 1.12 -15.78
N GLY A 268 13.23 0.67 -15.25
CA GLY A 268 12.52 -0.52 -15.71
C GLY A 268 11.12 -0.59 -15.10
N ARG A 269 10.18 -1.23 -15.80
CA ARG A 269 8.80 -1.43 -15.32
C ARG A 269 8.14 -2.58 -16.06
N ALA A 270 7.44 -3.44 -15.33
CA ALA A 270 6.67 -4.50 -15.95
C ALA A 270 5.50 -3.94 -16.77
N ALA A 271 5.32 -4.44 -18.00
CA ALA A 271 4.23 -4.03 -18.89
C ALA A 271 2.84 -4.52 -18.45
N ALA A 272 2.79 -5.61 -17.67
CA ALA A 272 1.58 -6.20 -17.11
C ALA A 272 1.61 -6.16 -15.56
N PRO A 273 0.46 -6.38 -14.88
CA PRO A 273 0.44 -6.52 -13.43
C PRO A 273 1.38 -7.61 -12.93
N LEU A 274 2.01 -7.37 -11.79
CA LEU A 274 2.68 -8.40 -11.01
C LEU A 274 1.64 -9.33 -10.35
N LEU A 275 0.60 -8.74 -9.76
CA LEU A 275 -0.48 -9.47 -9.08
C LEU A 275 -1.83 -8.87 -9.46
N ALA A 276 -2.77 -9.72 -9.90
CA ALA A 276 -4.15 -9.36 -10.21
C ALA A 276 -5.11 -10.26 -9.42
N PRO A 277 -6.32 -9.80 -9.04
CA PRO A 277 -7.28 -10.61 -8.28
C PRO A 277 -7.65 -11.90 -9.01
N GLU A 278 -7.38 -13.04 -8.37
CA GLU A 278 -7.63 -14.38 -8.93
C GLU A 278 -8.13 -15.37 -7.87
N ALA A 279 -7.68 -15.24 -6.62
CA ALA A 279 -8.09 -16.14 -5.55
C ALA A 279 -9.48 -15.75 -4.98
N ASP A 280 -10.18 -16.71 -4.37
CA ASP A 280 -11.52 -16.49 -3.81
C ASP A 280 -11.53 -15.35 -2.77
N TYR A 281 -10.52 -15.28 -1.91
CA TYR A 281 -10.38 -14.21 -0.90
C TYR A 281 -10.03 -12.82 -1.49
N GLU A 282 -9.74 -12.74 -2.79
CA GLU A 282 -9.48 -11.49 -3.52
C GLU A 282 -10.69 -11.06 -4.34
N THR A 283 -11.43 -12.02 -4.88
CA THR A 283 -12.48 -11.84 -5.90
C THR A 283 -13.90 -11.98 -5.35
N ALA A 284 -14.05 -12.52 -4.14
CA ALA A 284 -15.34 -12.80 -3.55
C ALA A 284 -15.37 -12.59 -2.03
N GLY A 285 -16.57 -12.32 -1.52
CA GLY A 285 -16.86 -12.34 -0.09
C GLY A 285 -16.30 -11.18 0.72
N GLY A 286 -15.57 -10.23 0.14
CA GLY A 286 -15.03 -9.08 0.87
C GLY A 286 -15.87 -7.81 0.77
N PHE A 287 -15.44 -6.77 1.48
CA PHE A 287 -16.06 -5.45 1.43
C PHE A 287 -16.01 -4.84 0.03
N ARG A 288 -14.88 -4.98 -0.67
CA ARG A 288 -14.66 -4.58 -2.06
C ARG A 288 -13.87 -5.65 -2.79
N ASN A 289 -14.55 -6.50 -3.53
CA ASN A 289 -13.90 -7.55 -4.30
C ASN A 289 -13.01 -6.95 -5.41
N ASP A 290 -12.13 -7.77 -5.95
CA ASP A 290 -11.15 -7.40 -6.98
C ASP A 290 -10.19 -6.31 -6.50
N VAL A 291 -9.84 -6.34 -5.22
CA VAL A 291 -8.85 -5.43 -4.62
C VAL A 291 -7.63 -6.18 -4.15
N ILE A 292 -6.48 -5.79 -4.69
CA ILE A 292 -5.15 -6.14 -4.19
C ILE A 292 -4.41 -4.84 -3.88
N PHE A 293 -3.95 -4.70 -2.65
CA PHE A 293 -3.28 -3.49 -2.19
C PHE A 293 -1.96 -3.81 -1.47
N PRO A 294 -0.80 -3.62 -2.14
CA PRO A 294 0.51 -4.01 -1.60
C PRO A 294 0.97 -3.01 -0.53
N GLY A 295 1.10 -3.47 0.71
CA GLY A 295 1.45 -2.63 1.86
C GLY A 295 2.83 -2.90 2.47
N GLY A 296 3.39 -4.10 2.24
CA GLY A 296 4.74 -4.48 2.69
C GLY A 296 5.50 -5.26 1.63
N MET A 297 6.82 -5.05 1.56
CA MET A 297 7.73 -5.79 0.69
C MET A 297 9.07 -5.97 1.43
N ILE A 298 9.50 -7.22 1.59
CA ILE A 298 10.72 -7.57 2.33
C ILE A 298 11.55 -8.50 1.46
N LEU A 299 12.79 -8.11 1.19
CA LEU A 299 13.80 -8.97 0.57
C LEU A 299 14.57 -9.72 1.66
N GLU A 300 14.55 -11.04 1.57
CA GLU A 300 15.31 -11.95 2.42
C GLU A 300 16.73 -12.17 1.85
N ASP A 301 17.67 -12.55 2.73
CA ASP A 301 19.05 -12.85 2.32
C ASP A 301 19.14 -14.03 1.33
N SER A 302 18.11 -14.88 1.30
CA SER A 302 17.98 -15.99 0.34
C SER A 302 17.63 -15.53 -1.09
N GLY A 303 17.29 -14.25 -1.28
CA GLY A 303 16.74 -13.72 -2.53
C GLY A 303 15.22 -13.85 -2.65
N GLU A 304 14.55 -14.49 -1.68
CA GLU A 304 13.08 -14.48 -1.62
C GLU A 304 12.57 -13.08 -1.29
N VAL A 305 11.58 -12.60 -2.03
CA VAL A 305 10.85 -11.37 -1.74
C VAL A 305 9.46 -11.73 -1.24
N LYS A 306 9.15 -11.34 0.00
CA LYS A 306 7.83 -11.44 0.62
C LYS A 306 7.03 -10.17 0.36
N ILE A 307 5.86 -10.30 -0.26
CA ILE A 307 4.95 -9.21 -0.61
C ILE A 307 3.65 -9.37 0.18
N TYR A 308 3.42 -8.46 1.12
CA TYR A 308 2.22 -8.40 1.95
C TYR A 308 1.20 -7.48 1.32
N TYR A 309 -0.03 -7.96 1.18
CA TYR A 309 -1.09 -7.22 0.52
C TYR A 309 -2.45 -7.42 1.19
N GLY A 310 -3.21 -6.33 1.25
CA GLY A 310 -4.64 -6.39 1.55
C GLY A 310 -5.40 -7.01 0.38
N ALA A 311 -6.33 -7.91 0.68
CA ALA A 311 -7.22 -8.53 -0.29
C ALA A 311 -8.69 -8.19 0.03
N ALA A 312 -9.40 -7.77 -1.00
CA ALA A 312 -10.83 -7.42 -0.99
C ALA A 312 -11.24 -6.39 0.09
N ASP A 313 -10.33 -5.51 0.52
CA ASP A 313 -10.47 -4.61 1.68
C ASP A 313 -10.93 -5.33 2.97
N THR A 314 -10.53 -6.60 3.17
CA THR A 314 -11.08 -7.45 4.26
C THR A 314 -10.01 -8.22 5.04
N VAL A 315 -9.02 -8.78 4.34
CA VAL A 315 -8.00 -9.66 4.92
C VAL A 315 -6.59 -9.26 4.47
N GLU A 316 -5.57 -9.74 5.17
CA GLU A 316 -4.16 -9.57 4.79
C GLU A 316 -3.59 -10.89 4.28
N CYS A 317 -2.84 -10.82 3.19
CA CYS A 317 -2.31 -11.96 2.43
C CYS A 317 -0.81 -11.79 2.17
N LEU A 318 -0.17 -12.89 1.79
CA LEU A 318 1.24 -12.96 1.41
C LEU A 318 1.39 -13.60 0.03
N ALA A 319 2.27 -13.03 -0.78
CA ALA A 319 2.79 -13.66 -1.98
C ALA A 319 4.32 -13.60 -1.98
N THR A 320 4.98 -14.53 -2.67
CA THR A 320 6.43 -14.57 -2.77
C THR A 320 6.91 -14.72 -4.22
N ALA A 321 8.12 -14.26 -4.48
CA ALA A 321 8.86 -14.48 -5.72
C ALA A 321 10.36 -14.35 -5.44
N HIS A 322 11.22 -14.85 -6.32
CA HIS A 322 12.65 -14.58 -6.24
C HIS A 322 12.97 -13.20 -6.81
N VAL A 323 13.90 -12.46 -6.18
CA VAL A 323 14.27 -11.09 -6.56
C VAL A 323 14.75 -10.99 -8.02
N ASP A 324 15.51 -11.99 -8.48
CA ASP A 324 16.01 -12.01 -9.86
C ASP A 324 14.89 -12.05 -10.89
N ASP A 325 13.79 -12.75 -10.59
CA ASP A 325 12.64 -12.82 -11.50
C ASP A 325 11.87 -11.50 -11.50
N LEU A 326 11.74 -10.86 -10.34
CA LEU A 326 11.13 -9.52 -10.24
C LEU A 326 11.96 -8.46 -10.99
N LEU A 327 13.29 -8.50 -10.86
CA LEU A 327 14.19 -7.62 -11.60
C LEU A 327 14.09 -7.86 -13.11
N ARG A 328 14.05 -9.13 -13.53
CA ARG A 328 13.89 -9.50 -14.93
C ARG A 328 12.58 -8.98 -15.52
N LEU A 329 11.46 -9.10 -14.80
CA LEU A 329 10.17 -8.53 -15.22
C LEU A 329 10.25 -7.02 -15.46
N CYS A 330 10.98 -6.28 -14.61
CA CYS A 330 11.16 -4.86 -14.78
C CYS A 330 12.04 -4.49 -15.99
N ILE A 331 13.12 -5.24 -16.23
CA ILE A 331 14.13 -4.92 -17.24
C ILE A 331 13.74 -5.43 -18.63
N GLU A 332 13.31 -6.69 -18.74
CA GLU A 332 12.94 -7.30 -20.03
C GLU A 332 11.52 -6.90 -20.46
N GLY A 333 10.64 -6.64 -19.50
CA GLY A 333 9.27 -6.16 -19.74
C GLY A 333 9.17 -4.64 -19.95
N ALA A 334 10.29 -3.91 -19.95
CA ALA A 334 10.30 -2.46 -20.04
C ALA A 334 9.69 -1.98 -21.37
N VAL A 335 8.60 -1.22 -21.28
CA VAL A 335 8.15 -0.37 -22.38
C VAL A 335 9.15 0.80 -22.45
N LYS A 336 9.96 0.83 -23.51
CA LYS A 336 10.90 1.92 -23.80
C LYS A 336 10.19 3.25 -24.03
#